data_AF-G4YMP4-F1
#
_entry.id   AF-G4YMP4-F1
#
_cell.length_a   1.000
_cell.length_b   1.000
_cell.length_c   1.000
_cell.angle_alpha   90.00
_cell.angle_beta   90.00
_cell.angle_gamma   90.00
#
_symmetry.space_group_name_H-M   'P 1'
#
loop_
_entity.id
_entity.type
_entity.pdbx_description
1 polymer ?
#
loop_
_entity_poly.entity_id
_entity_poly.type
_entity_poly.pdbx_seq_one_letter_code
_entity_poly.pdbx_strand_id
1 'polypeptide(L)'
;YEVIQCKYVKRKINETLFFQERAKAVGDSDVFLLITSVRLTTQFSLPPRCGVVSYDEFREYFGPYASRAFRSFLDPPYINTASLQILSMVEGLGDATIRRIVVKRPFTSIEQAI
;
A
#
# COMPACT_ATOMS: atom_id res chain seq x y z
N TYR A 1 5.34 21.97 1.63
CA TYR A 1 4.38 21.12 0.91
C TYR A 1 4.20 19.83 1.72
N GLU A 2 3.09 19.11 1.53
CA GLU A 2 2.83 17.84 2.21
C GLU A 2 2.86 16.71 1.18
N VAL A 3 3.67 15.68 1.46
CA VAL A 3 3.79 14.49 0.62
C VAL A 3 3.35 13.26 1.41
N ILE A 4 2.31 12.61 0.91
CA ILE A 4 1.81 11.34 1.43
C ILE A 4 2.25 10.24 0.47
N GLN A 5 2.90 9.19 0.99
CA GLN A 5 3.22 7.99 0.22
C GLN A 5 2.58 6.76 0.83
N CYS A 6 1.91 5.96 0.01
CA CYS A 6 1.37 4.66 0.41
C CYS A 6 2.22 3.56 -0.22
N LYS A 7 3.11 2.95 0.58
CA LYS A 7 4.12 2.00 0.09
C LYS A 7 4.34 0.85 1.07
N TYR A 8 5.11 -0.13 0.62
CA TYR A 8 5.63 -1.24 1.44
C TYR A 8 4.56 -2.17 2.02
N VAL A 9 3.63 -2.61 1.18
CA VAL A 9 2.50 -3.48 1.55
C VAL A 9 2.92 -4.79 2.27
N LYS A 10 4.16 -5.25 2.08
CA LYS A 10 4.74 -6.44 2.75
C LYS A 10 6.22 -6.34 3.11
N ARG A 11 6.87 -5.23 2.75
CA ARG A 11 8.29 -5.05 3.05
C ARG A 11 8.40 -4.46 4.44
N LYS A 12 9.13 -5.12 5.33
CA LYS A 12 9.43 -4.56 6.65
C LYS A 12 10.06 -3.18 6.49
N ILE A 13 9.55 -2.22 7.24
CA ILE A 13 10.12 -0.89 7.31
C ILE A 13 11.04 -0.85 8.52
N ASN A 14 12.22 -0.28 8.31
CA ASN A 14 13.15 0.11 9.36
C ASN A 14 13.52 1.57 9.14
N GLU A 15 14.27 2.12 10.08
CA GLU A 15 14.74 3.49 10.06
C GLU A 15 15.43 3.84 8.73
N THR A 16 16.42 3.06 8.32
CA THR A 16 17.18 3.31 7.09
C THR A 16 16.28 3.44 5.86
N LEU A 17 15.31 2.55 5.69
CA LEU A 17 14.40 2.58 4.55
C LEU A 17 13.49 3.81 4.59
N PHE A 18 13.00 4.19 5.77
CA PHE A 18 12.19 5.39 5.94
C PHE A 18 12.95 6.65 5.52
N PHE A 19 14.18 6.83 6.02
CA PHE A 19 15.03 7.98 5.69
C PHE A 19 15.38 8.04 4.20
N GLN A 20 15.63 6.90 3.57
CA GLN A 20 15.87 6.83 2.13
C GLN A 20 14.66 7.27 1.30
N GLU A 21 13.43 6.91 1.70
CA GLU A 21 12.24 7.38 0.98
C GLU A 21 11.97 8.86 1.22
N ARG A 22 12.10 9.33 2.47
CA ARG A 22 11.97 10.76 2.78
C ARG A 22 12.89 11.60 1.88
N ALA A 23 14.17 11.23 1.80
CA ALA A 23 15.17 11.96 1.02
C ALA A 23 14.87 12.03 -0.49
N LYS A 24 14.13 11.04 -1.04
CA LYS A 24 13.68 11.06 -2.44
C LYS A 24 12.42 11.87 -2.65
N ALA A 25 11.62 12.04 -1.60
CA ALA A 25 10.25 12.54 -1.69
C ALA A 25 10.12 14.03 -1.37
N VAL A 26 10.92 14.54 -0.42
CA VAL A 26 10.71 15.86 0.20
C VAL A 26 12.00 16.57 0.57
N GLY A 27 11.94 17.90 0.65
CA GLY A 27 12.98 18.73 1.27
C GLY A 27 12.81 18.84 2.80
N ASP A 28 13.72 19.56 3.45
CA ASP A 28 13.76 19.59 4.92
C ASP A 28 12.62 20.37 5.60
N SER A 29 11.98 21.30 4.89
CA SER A 29 10.85 22.08 5.39
C SER A 29 9.48 21.43 5.15
N ASP A 30 9.44 20.36 4.36
CA ASP A 30 8.20 19.71 3.94
C ASP A 30 7.70 18.67 4.95
N VAL A 31 6.41 18.36 4.88
CA VAL A 31 5.79 17.30 5.67
C VAL A 31 5.82 16.00 4.87
N PHE A 32 6.26 14.92 5.52
CA PHE A 32 6.31 13.59 4.90
C PHE A 32 5.55 12.57 5.73
N LEU A 33 4.53 11.95 5.13
CA LEU A 33 3.75 10.89 5.74
C LEU A 33 3.93 9.59 4.94
N LEU A 34 4.46 8.57 5.59
CA LEU A 34 4.54 7.22 5.02
C LEU A 34 3.43 6.35 5.61
N ILE A 35 2.47 5.98 4.78
CA ILE A 35 1.41 5.05 5.14
C ILE A 35 1.81 3.66 4.62
N THR A 36 1.73 2.66 5.50
CA THR A 36 2.07 1.27 5.17
C THR A 36 1.09 0.30 5.79
N SER A 37 0.88 -0.85 5.14
CA SER A 37 0.10 -1.95 5.69
C SER A 37 0.94 -2.97 6.47
N VAL A 38 2.23 -2.71 6.69
CA VAL A 38 3.06 -3.55 7.57
C VAL A 38 3.10 -2.99 8.99
N ARG A 39 3.16 -3.88 9.98
CA ARG A 39 3.46 -3.49 11.37
C ARG A 39 4.92 -3.06 11.45
N LEU A 40 5.19 -1.98 12.17
CA LEU A 40 6.56 -1.61 12.53
C LEU A 40 7.07 -2.59 13.59
N THR A 41 8.20 -3.24 13.31
CA THR A 41 8.84 -4.18 14.24
C THR A 41 9.89 -3.51 15.13
N THR A 42 10.27 -2.29 14.81
CA THR A 42 11.30 -1.50 15.50
C THR A 42 10.83 -0.07 15.57
N GLN A 43 10.88 0.51 16.76
CA GLN A 43 10.62 1.93 16.95
C GLN A 43 11.91 2.71 16.64
N PHE A 44 11.77 3.82 15.92
CA PHE A 44 12.87 4.72 15.60
C PHE A 44 12.38 6.17 15.68
N SER A 45 13.31 7.09 15.93
CA SER A 45 12.99 8.50 16.07
C SER A 45 12.68 9.09 14.70
N LEU A 46 11.47 9.64 14.55
CA LEU A 46 11.09 10.34 13.33
C LEU A 46 11.70 11.75 13.33
N PRO A 47 12.22 12.22 12.18
CA PRO A 47 12.62 13.61 12.02
C PRO A 47 11.43 14.56 12.27
N PRO A 48 11.70 15.86 12.48
CA PRO A 48 10.64 16.86 12.46
C PRO A 48 9.80 16.75 11.18
N ARG A 49 8.50 17.03 11.30
CA ARG A 49 7.54 17.05 10.18
C ARG A 49 7.39 15.71 9.45
N CYS A 50 7.70 14.60 10.12
CA CYS A 50 7.57 13.26 9.58
C CYS A 50 6.58 12.43 10.38
N GLY A 51 5.83 11.57 9.69
CA GLY A 51 4.93 10.61 10.29
C GLY A 51 5.01 9.25 9.60
N VAL A 52 4.75 8.20 10.36
CA VAL A 52 4.50 6.86 9.82
C VAL A 52 3.15 6.39 10.36
N VAL A 53 2.28 5.97 9.45
CA VAL A 53 1.03 5.28 9.80
C VAL A 53 1.21 3.83 9.39
N SER A 54 1.33 2.93 10.37
CA SER A 54 1.57 1.52 10.14
C SER A 54 0.27 0.73 10.19
N TYR A 55 0.36 -0.60 10.00
CA TYR A 55 -0.79 -1.49 10.11
C TYR A 55 -1.62 -1.25 11.39
N ASP A 56 -0.96 -0.99 12.52
CA ASP A 56 -1.63 -0.87 13.82
C ASP A 56 -2.46 0.40 13.92
N GLU A 57 -1.87 1.56 13.63
CA GLU A 57 -2.60 2.84 13.65
C GLU A 57 -3.70 2.87 12.59
N PHE A 58 -3.44 2.28 11.41
CA PHE A 58 -4.44 2.20 10.35
C PHE A 58 -5.60 1.30 10.73
N ARG A 59 -5.33 0.19 11.45
CA ARG A 59 -6.36 -0.72 11.97
C ARG A 59 -7.12 -0.12 13.15
N GLU A 60 -6.46 0.67 14.00
CA GLU A 60 -7.13 1.40 15.07
C GLU A 60 -8.15 2.40 14.50
N TYR A 61 -7.77 3.13 13.44
CA TYR A 61 -8.65 4.11 12.81
C TYR A 61 -9.76 3.50 11.94
N PHE A 62 -9.42 2.57 11.03
CA PHE A 62 -10.37 2.01 10.05
C PHE A 62 -11.01 0.68 10.50
N GLY A 63 -10.60 0.12 11.64
CA GLY A 63 -11.13 -1.11 12.19
C GLY A 63 -11.06 -2.29 11.19
N PRO A 64 -12.16 -3.06 11.02
CA PRO A 64 -12.18 -4.22 10.12
C PRO A 64 -12.06 -3.86 8.63
N TYR A 65 -12.13 -2.57 8.28
CA TYR A 65 -12.02 -2.09 6.89
C TYR A 65 -10.62 -1.58 6.53
N ALA A 66 -9.65 -1.66 7.44
CA ALA A 66 -8.30 -1.12 7.24
C ALA A 66 -7.62 -1.55 5.93
N SER A 67 -7.71 -2.83 5.55
CA SER A 67 -7.13 -3.31 4.28
C SER A 67 -7.80 -2.68 3.05
N ARG A 68 -9.12 -2.45 3.10
CA ARG A 68 -9.88 -1.82 2.00
C ARG A 68 -9.55 -0.33 1.90
N ALA A 69 -9.55 0.36 3.04
CA ALA A 69 -9.14 1.75 3.12
C ALA A 69 -7.70 1.92 2.60
N PHE A 70 -6.75 1.07 3.01
CA PHE A 70 -5.37 1.17 2.53
C PHE A 70 -5.29 0.99 1.00
N ARG A 71 -6.07 0.07 0.45
CA ARG A 71 -6.15 -0.15 -1.00
C ARG A 71 -6.67 1.09 -1.76
N SER A 72 -7.57 1.90 -1.18
CA SER A 72 -8.06 3.11 -1.86
C SER A 72 -6.99 4.21 -1.99
N PHE A 73 -5.90 4.12 -1.23
CA PHE A 73 -4.73 5.00 -1.39
C PHE A 73 -3.71 4.50 -2.41
N LEU A 74 -3.88 3.28 -2.95
CA LEU A 74 -2.99 2.71 -3.96
C LEU A 74 -3.56 2.88 -5.37
N ASP A 75 -2.67 2.98 -6.35
CA ASP A 75 -3.04 2.97 -7.76
C ASP A 75 -3.85 1.71 -8.13
N PRO A 76 -4.78 1.81 -9.09
CA PRO A 76 -5.48 0.66 -9.63
C PRO A 76 -4.49 -0.41 -10.12
N PRO A 77 -4.66 -1.68 -9.74
CA PRO A 77 -3.75 -2.73 -10.14
C PRO A 77 -3.92 -3.06 -11.60
N TYR A 78 -2.80 -3.26 -12.29
CA TYR A 78 -2.83 -3.71 -13.67
C TYR A 78 -3.15 -5.21 -13.74
N ILE A 79 -4.33 -5.55 -14.27
CA ILE A 79 -4.92 -6.90 -14.23
C ILE A 79 -3.99 -8.00 -14.79
N ASN A 80 -3.17 -7.68 -15.80
CA ASN A 80 -2.31 -8.65 -16.47
C ASN A 80 -1.02 -8.96 -15.69
N THR A 81 -0.61 -8.14 -14.73
CA THR A 81 0.65 -8.35 -13.98
C THR A 81 0.49 -8.34 -12.48
N ALA A 82 -0.61 -7.80 -11.95
CA ALA A 82 -0.90 -7.78 -10.52
C ALA A 82 -0.80 -9.18 -9.91
N SER A 83 -0.24 -9.24 -8.70
CA SER A 83 -0.15 -10.48 -7.96
C SER A 83 -1.52 -10.90 -7.42
N LEU A 84 -1.69 -12.18 -7.10
CA LEU A 84 -2.88 -12.71 -6.43
C LEU A 84 -3.28 -11.87 -5.20
N GLN A 85 -2.28 -11.40 -4.44
CA GLN A 85 -2.54 -10.67 -3.21
C GLN A 85 -2.95 -9.22 -3.45
N ILE A 86 -2.53 -8.62 -4.56
CA ILE A 86 -3.01 -7.31 -4.97
C ILE A 86 -4.46 -7.42 -5.46
N LEU A 87 -4.77 -8.46 -6.24
CA LEU A 87 -6.12 -8.74 -6.71
C LEU A 87 -7.09 -9.06 -5.57
N SER A 88 -6.65 -9.76 -4.51
CA SER A 88 -7.49 -10.05 -3.33
C SER A 88 -7.83 -8.83 -2.49
N MET A 89 -7.19 -7.69 -2.72
CA MET A 89 -7.54 -6.42 -2.06
C MET A 89 -8.60 -5.64 -2.84
N VAL A 90 -8.92 -6.05 -4.08
CA VAL A 90 -9.94 -5.37 -4.89
C VAL A 90 -11.33 -5.81 -4.44
N GLU A 91 -12.17 -4.84 -4.13
CA GLU A 91 -13.56 -5.09 -3.74
C GLU A 91 -14.35 -5.78 -4.87
N GLY A 92 -15.17 -6.76 -4.51
CA GLY A 92 -15.95 -7.55 -5.48
C GLY A 92 -15.21 -8.71 -6.13
N LEU A 93 -13.89 -8.84 -5.96
CA LEU A 93 -13.13 -9.99 -6.45
C LEU A 93 -13.09 -11.12 -5.41
N GLY A 94 -13.86 -12.18 -5.65
CA GLY A 94 -13.74 -13.44 -4.91
C GLY A 94 -12.56 -14.30 -5.38
N ASP A 95 -12.11 -15.22 -4.52
CA ASP A 95 -10.95 -16.10 -4.79
C ASP A 95 -11.06 -16.87 -6.11
N ALA A 96 -12.26 -17.35 -6.46
CA ALA A 96 -12.50 -18.06 -7.71
C ALA A 96 -12.26 -17.16 -8.95
N THR A 97 -12.77 -15.93 -8.90
CA THR A 97 -12.56 -14.92 -9.96
C THR A 97 -11.09 -14.56 -10.08
N ILE A 98 -10.40 -14.34 -8.95
CA ILE A 98 -8.97 -14.01 -8.91
C ILE A 98 -8.13 -15.12 -9.55
N ARG A 99 -8.40 -16.39 -9.21
CA ARG A 99 -7.70 -17.54 -9.82
C ARG A 99 -7.92 -17.58 -11.34
N ARG A 100 -9.16 -17.35 -11.79
CA ARG A 100 -9.50 -17.31 -13.22
C ARG A 100 -8.75 -16.20 -13.95
N ILE A 101 -8.66 -15.00 -13.35
CA ILE A 101 -7.90 -13.86 -13.88
C ILE A 101 -6.42 -14.26 -14.08
N VAL A 102 -5.79 -14.84 -13.05
CA VAL A 102 -4.36 -15.19 -13.10
C VAL A 102 -4.06 -16.29 -14.12
N VAL A 103 -4.98 -17.22 -14.35
CA VAL A 103 -4.83 -18.28 -15.36
C VAL A 103 -5.04 -17.76 -16.79
N LYS A 104 -6.01 -16.85 -17.00
CA LYS A 104 -6.42 -16.43 -18.35
C LYS A 104 -5.68 -15.20 -18.90
N ARG A 105 -4.99 -14.43 -18.06
CA ARG A 105 -4.18 -13.29 -18.52
C ARG A 105 -3.14 -13.72 -19.58
N PRO A 106 -2.78 -12.86 -20.55
CA PRO A 106 -3.17 -11.46 -20.64
C PRO A 106 -4.54 -11.24 -21.30
N PHE A 107 -5.24 -10.20 -20.86
CA PHE A 107 -6.47 -9.69 -21.45
C PHE A 107 -6.18 -8.44 -22.28
N THR A 108 -6.91 -8.25 -23.38
CA THR A 108 -6.87 -7.02 -24.18
C THR A 108 -7.87 -5.98 -23.69
N SER A 109 -8.86 -6.37 -22.91
CA SER A 109 -9.82 -5.48 -22.26
C SER A 109 -10.33 -6.06 -20.95
N ILE A 110 -10.96 -5.24 -20.11
CA ILE A 110 -11.49 -5.69 -18.81
C ILE A 110 -12.65 -6.67 -19.00
N GLU A 111 -13.47 -6.49 -20.03
CA GLU A 111 -14.64 -7.33 -20.31
C GLU A 111 -14.28 -8.80 -20.55
N GLN A 112 -13.06 -9.09 -21.02
CA GLN A 112 -12.58 -10.47 -21.19
C GLN A 112 -12.28 -11.18 -19.85
N ALA A 113 -12.09 -10.41 -18.78
CA ALA A 113 -11.74 -10.95 -17.46
C ALA A 113 -12.97 -11.27 -16.58
N ILE A 114 -14.12 -10.66 -16.89
CA ILE A 114 -15.37 -10.74 -16.12
C ILE A 114 -16.26 -11.88 -16.62
#